data_AF-A0A9J6DP57-F1
#
_entry.id   AF-A0A9J6DP57-F1
#
_cell.length_a   1.000
_cell.length_b   1.000
_cell.length_c   1.000
_cell.angle_alpha   90.00
_cell.angle_beta   90.00
_cell.angle_gamma   90.00
#
_symmetry.space_group_name_H-M   'P 1'
#
loop_
_entity.id
_entity.type
_entity.pdbx_description
1 polymer ?
#
loop_
_entity_poly.entity_id
_entity_poly.type
_entity_poly.pdbx_seq_one_letter_code
_entity_poly.pdbx_strand_id
1 'polypeptide(L)'
;MWNAHAGLFRRWQKQRYNKKLRHHIQTLSEEIERNNTYLARQQWGQLCNGLNEQLDNKKTWHLLRHLLDPDDSKRAARHRLKPLVHQHRVSDEDLLTDLVDKYINQAHQPVTPQPPYEGKPNPTLDANITEAVVYAAILKLRTTSAPGVGYKLRIEKEQKVFNSEAVLALVKKAVPEATIEEEKENEAIIALHTLEKRTFPAMFRELEDGSKMLGVKSTGVTVATMHDAYVK
;
A
#
# COMPACT_ATOMS: atom_id res chain seq x y z
N MET A 1 32.86 -22.05 -2.23
CA MET A 1 32.53 -23.50 -2.30
C MET A 1 32.13 -23.94 -3.72
N TRP A 2 31.22 -23.23 -4.42
CA TRP A 2 30.74 -23.63 -5.76
C TRP A 2 31.84 -23.76 -6.83
N ASN A 3 32.78 -22.82 -6.90
CA ASN A 3 33.91 -22.87 -7.85
C ASN A 3 34.84 -24.07 -7.58
N ALA A 4 35.03 -24.44 -6.31
CA ALA A 4 35.83 -25.60 -5.92
C ALA A 4 35.12 -26.91 -6.30
N HIS A 5 33.80 -27.00 -6.05
CA HIS A 5 32.97 -28.13 -6.47
C HIS A 5 33.02 -28.31 -8.00
N ALA A 6 32.80 -27.24 -8.77
CA ALA A 6 32.85 -27.26 -10.22
C ALA A 6 34.22 -27.68 -10.77
N GLY A 7 35.31 -27.18 -10.18
CA GLY A 7 36.68 -27.56 -10.56
C GLY A 7 36.99 -29.03 -10.28
N LEU A 8 36.56 -29.56 -9.13
CA LEU A 8 36.69 -30.98 -8.79
C LEU A 8 35.83 -31.88 -9.68
N PHE A 9 34.60 -31.46 -9.98
CA PHE A 9 33.70 -32.18 -10.87
C PHE A 9 34.27 -32.33 -12.28
N ARG A 10 34.81 -31.24 -12.85
CA ARG A 10 35.50 -31.28 -14.17
C ARG A 10 36.72 -32.22 -14.15
N ARG A 11 37.49 -32.25 -13.05
CA ARG A 11 38.63 -33.17 -12.89
C ARG A 11 38.17 -34.62 -12.78
N TRP A 12 37.12 -34.88 -12.02
CA TRP A 12 36.52 -36.22 -11.90
C TRP A 12 35.91 -36.70 -13.21
N GLN A 13 35.30 -35.83 -14.02
CA GLN A 13 34.80 -36.19 -15.36
C GLN A 13 35.92 -36.76 -16.25
N LYS A 14 37.15 -36.22 -16.14
CA LYS A 14 38.34 -36.75 -16.85
C LYS A 14 38.94 -38.00 -16.20
N GLN A 15 38.58 -38.30 -14.95
CA GLN A 15 39.13 -39.40 -14.14
C GLN A 15 38.00 -40.15 -13.41
N ARG A 16 37.02 -40.69 -14.15
CA ARG A 16 35.76 -41.21 -13.60
C ARG A 16 35.93 -42.32 -12.54
N TYR A 17 37.00 -43.11 -12.64
CA TYR A 17 37.30 -44.20 -11.71
C TYR A 17 37.96 -43.75 -10.40
N ASN A 18 38.32 -42.47 -10.26
CA ASN A 18 38.93 -41.94 -9.05
C ASN A 18 37.88 -41.76 -7.93
N LYS A 19 37.79 -42.77 -7.05
CA LYS A 19 36.87 -42.77 -5.91
C LYS A 19 37.13 -41.66 -4.89
N LYS A 20 38.39 -41.23 -4.71
CA LYS A 20 38.76 -40.15 -3.78
C LYS A 20 38.18 -38.81 -4.24
N LEU A 21 38.27 -38.51 -5.54
CA LEU A 21 37.66 -37.31 -6.11
C LEU A 21 36.14 -37.33 -5.99
N ARG A 22 35.51 -38.49 -6.26
CA ARG A 22 34.06 -38.65 -6.09
C ARG A 22 33.62 -38.40 -4.64
N HIS A 23 34.31 -38.98 -3.68
CA HIS A 23 34.01 -38.77 -2.25
C HIS A 23 34.18 -37.31 -1.86
N HIS A 24 35.25 -36.65 -2.33
CA HIS A 24 35.48 -35.23 -2.03
C HIS A 24 34.38 -34.34 -2.62
N ILE A 25 33.95 -34.60 -3.86
CA ILE A 25 32.83 -33.90 -4.50
C ILE A 25 31.54 -34.07 -3.69
N GLN A 26 31.27 -35.29 -3.21
CA GLN A 26 30.10 -35.58 -2.39
C GLN A 26 30.15 -34.82 -1.06
N THR A 27 31.27 -34.88 -0.33
CA THR A 27 31.44 -34.12 0.92
C THR A 27 31.24 -32.61 0.69
N LEU A 28 31.79 -32.07 -0.39
CA LEU A 28 31.65 -30.66 -0.72
C LEU A 28 30.20 -30.30 -1.11
N SER A 29 29.48 -31.22 -1.75
CA SER A 29 28.05 -31.05 -2.07
C SER A 29 27.22 -31.00 -0.79
N GLU A 30 27.46 -31.92 0.15
CA GLU A 30 26.79 -31.96 1.44
C GLU A 30 27.06 -30.68 2.26
N GLU A 31 28.30 -30.16 2.24
CA GLU A 31 28.64 -28.88 2.87
C GLU A 31 27.91 -27.70 2.22
N ILE A 32 27.84 -27.67 0.88
CA ILE A 32 27.10 -26.63 0.16
C ILE A 32 25.60 -26.68 0.52
N GLU A 33 25.00 -27.86 0.54
CA GLU A 33 23.60 -28.04 0.92
C GLU A 33 23.34 -27.60 2.37
N ARG A 34 24.19 -28.00 3.31
CA ARG A 34 24.12 -27.55 4.71
C ARG A 34 24.21 -26.03 4.81
N ASN A 35 25.16 -25.41 4.12
CA ASN A 35 25.30 -23.96 4.15
C ASN A 35 24.10 -23.25 3.52
N ASN A 36 23.61 -23.72 2.37
CA ASN A 36 22.42 -23.17 1.71
C ASN A 36 21.18 -23.29 2.60
N THR A 37 20.99 -24.42 3.28
CA THR A 37 19.85 -24.59 4.22
C THR A 37 19.97 -23.66 5.43
N TYR A 38 21.18 -23.46 5.95
CA TYR A 38 21.44 -22.51 7.03
C TYR A 38 21.16 -21.06 6.59
N LEU A 39 21.69 -20.64 5.45
CA LEU A 39 21.47 -19.31 4.89
C LEU A 39 20.00 -19.05 4.57
N ALA A 40 19.30 -20.03 3.99
CA ALA A 40 17.87 -19.92 3.72
C ALA A 40 17.06 -19.68 5.01
N ARG A 41 17.38 -20.41 6.09
CA ARG A 41 16.75 -20.20 7.41
C ARG A 41 17.07 -18.82 7.97
N GLN A 42 18.32 -18.37 7.87
CA GLN A 42 18.73 -17.06 8.35
C GLN A 42 18.03 -15.93 7.58
N GLN A 43 17.97 -16.03 6.24
CA GLN A 43 17.25 -15.09 5.38
C GLN A 43 15.76 -15.07 5.71
N TRP A 44 15.16 -16.24 5.94
CA TRP A 44 13.77 -16.33 6.37
C TRP A 44 13.53 -15.65 7.72
N GLY A 45 14.41 -15.88 8.70
CA GLY A 45 14.35 -15.20 9.99
C GLY A 45 14.48 -13.68 9.88
N GLN A 46 15.42 -13.18 9.07
CA GLN A 46 15.57 -11.75 8.78
C GLN A 46 14.31 -11.17 8.13
N LEU A 47 13.74 -11.90 7.17
CA LEU A 47 12.51 -11.50 6.50
C LEU A 47 11.37 -11.41 7.52
N CYS A 48 11.14 -12.45 8.33
CA CYS A 48 10.10 -12.45 9.36
C CYS A 48 10.29 -11.32 10.39
N ASN A 49 11.52 -11.04 10.82
CA ASN A 49 11.82 -9.93 11.73
C ASN A 49 11.47 -8.57 11.09
N GLY A 50 11.69 -8.40 9.78
CA GLY A 50 11.30 -7.19 9.07
C GLY A 50 9.79 -7.07 8.81
N LEU A 51 9.05 -8.19 8.81
CA LEU A 51 7.59 -8.16 8.74
C LEU A 51 6.95 -7.80 10.09
N ASN A 52 7.62 -8.15 11.19
CA ASN A 52 7.18 -7.78 12.52
C ASN A 52 7.15 -6.25 12.60
N GLU A 53 6.02 -5.68 13.04
CA GLU A 53 5.74 -4.22 13.06
C GLU A 53 5.39 -3.57 11.70
N GLN A 54 5.48 -4.27 10.56
CA GLN A 54 5.11 -3.76 9.22
C GLN A 54 3.93 -4.50 8.58
N LEU A 55 2.98 -4.95 9.42
CA LEU A 55 1.79 -5.70 8.97
C LEU A 55 0.79 -4.84 8.20
N ASP A 56 0.90 -3.52 8.23
CA ASP A 56 0.12 -2.59 7.40
C ASP A 56 0.71 -2.41 5.99
N ASN A 57 1.95 -2.86 5.76
CA ASN A 57 2.63 -2.68 4.49
C ASN A 57 2.11 -3.64 3.41
N LYS A 58 1.82 -3.07 2.23
CA LYS A 58 1.42 -3.82 1.02
C LYS A 58 2.37 -4.96 0.68
N LYS A 59 3.69 -4.78 0.87
CA LYS A 59 4.70 -5.81 0.55
C LYS A 59 4.54 -7.05 1.44
N THR A 60 4.31 -6.85 2.75
CA THR A 60 4.06 -7.91 3.74
C THR A 60 2.83 -8.73 3.36
N TRP A 61 1.72 -8.06 3.06
CA TRP A 61 0.49 -8.72 2.61
C TRP A 61 0.63 -9.47 1.30
N HIS A 62 1.43 -8.94 0.36
CA HIS A 62 1.67 -9.61 -0.92
C HIS A 62 2.42 -10.92 -0.71
N LEU A 63 3.43 -10.93 0.15
CA LEU A 63 4.17 -12.14 0.49
C LEU A 63 3.28 -13.16 1.21
N LEU A 64 2.50 -12.74 2.21
CA LEU A 64 1.58 -13.63 2.94
C LEU A 64 0.56 -14.29 1.99
N ARG A 65 0.00 -13.51 1.06
CA ARG A 65 -0.92 -14.03 0.04
C ARG A 65 -0.21 -15.05 -0.88
N HIS A 66 1.03 -14.78 -1.26
CA HIS A 66 1.83 -15.69 -2.08
C HIS A 66 2.24 -16.99 -1.36
N LEU A 67 2.29 -16.99 -0.02
CA LEU A 67 2.50 -18.19 0.79
C LEU A 67 1.24 -19.04 0.95
N LEU A 68 0.06 -18.40 1.00
CA LEU A 68 -1.24 -19.08 1.11
C LEU A 68 -1.66 -19.71 -0.22
N ASP A 69 -1.50 -18.97 -1.32
CA ASP A 69 -1.72 -19.48 -2.67
C ASP A 69 -0.55 -19.05 -3.57
N PRO A 70 0.42 -19.94 -3.83
CA PRO A 70 1.55 -19.63 -4.70
C PRO A 70 1.12 -19.38 -6.15
N ASP A 71 -0.09 -19.77 -6.53
CA ASP A 71 -0.67 -19.56 -7.84
C ASP A 71 -1.65 -18.37 -7.91
N ASP A 72 -1.82 -17.59 -6.83
CA ASP A 72 -2.61 -16.33 -6.83
C ASP A 72 -1.78 -15.13 -7.32
N SER A 73 -0.83 -15.39 -8.23
CA SER A 73 -0.13 -14.32 -8.92
C SER A 73 -0.96 -13.84 -10.12
N LYS A 74 -0.89 -12.54 -10.45
CA LYS A 74 -1.51 -11.99 -11.68
C LYS A 74 -1.12 -12.77 -12.93
N ARG A 75 0.10 -13.33 -12.95
CA ARG A 75 0.61 -14.13 -14.08
C ARG A 75 -0.05 -15.50 -14.13
N ALA A 76 -0.20 -16.17 -13.01
CA ALA A 76 -0.90 -17.46 -12.93
C ALA A 76 -2.40 -17.30 -13.23
N ALA A 77 -3.05 -16.25 -12.71
CA ALA A 77 -4.42 -15.88 -13.09
C ALA A 77 -4.55 -15.65 -14.61
N ARG A 78 -3.61 -14.92 -15.23
CA ARG A 78 -3.59 -14.72 -16.68
C ARG A 78 -3.38 -16.02 -17.46
N HIS A 79 -2.54 -16.94 -16.96
CA HIS A 79 -2.36 -18.27 -17.55
C HIS A 79 -3.62 -19.14 -17.45
N ARG A 80 -4.43 -19.01 -16.40
CA ARG A 80 -5.72 -19.69 -16.25
C ARG A 80 -6.79 -19.08 -17.15
N LEU A 81 -6.82 -17.75 -17.27
CA LEU A 81 -7.80 -17.02 -18.10
C LEU A 81 -7.52 -17.15 -19.60
N LYS A 82 -6.26 -17.15 -20.02
CA LYS A 82 -5.87 -17.20 -21.45
C LYS A 82 -6.47 -18.39 -22.22
N PRO A 83 -6.44 -19.65 -21.73
CA PRO A 83 -7.08 -20.76 -22.43
C PRO A 83 -8.61 -20.64 -22.43
N LEU A 84 -9.23 -20.10 -21.37
CA LEU A 84 -10.68 -19.89 -21.32
C LEU A 84 -11.14 -18.84 -22.35
N VAL A 85 -10.39 -17.74 -22.47
CA VAL A 85 -10.63 -16.72 -23.49
C VAL A 85 -10.42 -17.30 -24.89
N HIS A 86 -9.36 -18.10 -25.12
CA HIS A 86 -9.16 -18.75 -26.42
C HIS A 86 -10.17 -19.87 -26.73
N GLN A 87 -10.78 -20.49 -25.73
CA GLN A 87 -11.82 -21.52 -25.91
C GLN A 87 -13.16 -20.89 -26.32
N HIS A 88 -13.43 -19.65 -25.89
CA HIS A 88 -14.51 -18.86 -26.44
C HIS A 88 -14.14 -18.42 -27.86
N ARG A 89 -14.83 -19.01 -28.85
CA ARG A 89 -14.56 -18.78 -30.29
C ARG A 89 -15.14 -17.46 -30.82
N VAL A 90 -15.83 -16.71 -29.97
CA VAL A 90 -16.58 -15.49 -30.32
C VAL A 90 -15.83 -14.27 -29.77
N SER A 91 -16.06 -13.10 -30.36
CA SER A 91 -15.46 -11.81 -29.99
C SER A 91 -15.43 -11.56 -28.47
N ASP A 92 -14.41 -10.86 -27.98
CA ASP A 92 -14.25 -10.55 -26.55
C ASP A 92 -15.48 -9.82 -25.96
N GLU A 93 -16.18 -9.02 -26.77
CA GLU A 93 -17.41 -8.33 -26.35
C GLU A 93 -18.60 -9.27 -26.15
N ASP A 94 -18.69 -10.33 -26.95
CA ASP A 94 -19.75 -11.34 -26.82
C ASP A 94 -19.52 -12.21 -25.58
N LEU A 95 -18.25 -12.51 -25.24
CA LEU A 95 -17.89 -13.19 -24.00
C LEU A 95 -18.33 -12.38 -22.77
N LEU A 96 -18.10 -11.06 -22.78
CA LEU A 96 -18.55 -10.20 -21.68
C LEU A 96 -20.07 -10.20 -21.58
N THR A 97 -20.77 -10.16 -22.72
CA THR A 97 -22.23 -10.20 -22.76
C THR A 97 -22.78 -11.52 -22.22
N ASP A 98 -22.17 -12.66 -22.60
CA ASP A 98 -22.50 -14.00 -22.07
C ASP A 98 -22.26 -14.11 -20.56
N LEU A 99 -21.16 -13.53 -20.05
CA LEU A 99 -20.87 -13.52 -18.61
C LEU A 99 -21.85 -12.65 -17.83
N VAL A 100 -22.21 -11.49 -18.38
CA VAL A 100 -23.21 -10.60 -17.81
C VAL A 100 -24.57 -11.30 -17.76
N ASP A 101 -24.98 -11.97 -18.84
CA ASP A 101 -26.23 -12.72 -18.86
C ASP A 101 -26.22 -13.87 -17.84
N LYS A 102 -25.15 -14.68 -17.83
CA LYS A 102 -25.03 -15.85 -16.95
C LYS A 102 -24.99 -15.52 -15.45
N TYR A 103 -24.27 -14.46 -15.06
CA TYR A 103 -24.02 -14.16 -13.65
C TYR A 103 -24.84 -12.99 -13.12
N ILE A 104 -25.20 -12.04 -13.97
CA ILE A 104 -25.92 -10.83 -13.59
C ILE A 104 -27.41 -10.94 -13.95
N ASN A 105 -27.82 -11.89 -14.81
CA ASN A 105 -29.22 -12.22 -15.14
C ASN A 105 -30.06 -10.97 -15.48
N GLN A 106 -29.49 -9.98 -16.18
CA GLN A 106 -30.18 -8.70 -16.45
C GLN A 106 -31.28 -8.82 -17.50
N ALA A 107 -31.19 -9.78 -18.42
CA ALA A 107 -32.10 -9.88 -19.57
C ALA A 107 -33.30 -10.84 -19.38
N HIS A 108 -33.21 -11.76 -18.40
CA HIS A 108 -34.10 -12.93 -18.35
C HIS A 108 -34.82 -13.16 -17.03
N GLN A 109 -34.71 -12.27 -16.04
CA GLN A 109 -35.67 -12.32 -14.94
C GLN A 109 -37.01 -11.79 -15.46
N PRO A 110 -38.08 -12.60 -15.54
CA PRO A 110 -39.42 -12.01 -15.54
C PRO A 110 -39.44 -11.11 -14.31
N VAL A 111 -39.95 -9.88 -14.47
CA VAL A 111 -40.23 -8.96 -13.37
C VAL A 111 -41.26 -9.67 -12.50
N THR A 112 -40.78 -10.59 -11.67
CA THR A 112 -41.58 -11.28 -10.68
C THR A 112 -41.81 -10.16 -9.69
N PRO A 113 -43.07 -9.69 -9.53
CA PRO A 113 -43.35 -8.65 -8.57
C PRO A 113 -42.75 -9.13 -7.26
N GLN A 114 -41.78 -8.39 -6.72
CA GLN A 114 -41.24 -8.71 -5.42
C GLN A 114 -42.43 -8.82 -4.46
N PRO A 115 -42.43 -9.80 -3.54
CA PRO A 115 -43.51 -9.91 -2.58
C PRO A 115 -43.75 -8.53 -1.93
N PRO A 116 -45.01 -8.09 -1.80
CA PRO A 116 -45.30 -6.80 -1.21
C PRO A 116 -44.64 -6.72 0.15
N TYR A 117 -44.02 -5.58 0.46
CA TYR A 117 -43.30 -5.39 1.72
C TYR A 117 -44.23 -5.67 2.92
N GLU A 118 -44.00 -6.78 3.62
CA GLU A 118 -44.79 -7.21 4.79
C GLU A 118 -44.31 -6.57 6.10
N GLY A 119 -43.25 -5.75 6.04
CA GLY A 119 -42.69 -5.07 7.21
C GLY A 119 -43.50 -3.84 7.65
N LYS A 120 -43.16 -3.29 8.82
CA LYS A 120 -43.73 -2.02 9.27
C LYS A 120 -43.19 -0.88 8.39
N PRO A 121 -44.03 0.03 7.87
CA PRO A 121 -43.56 1.17 7.09
C PRO A 121 -42.57 1.99 7.90
N ASN A 122 -41.47 2.41 7.28
CA ASN A 122 -40.43 3.17 7.97
C ASN A 122 -40.30 4.58 7.37
N PRO A 123 -41.23 5.48 7.72
CA PRO A 123 -41.31 6.81 7.10
C PRO A 123 -40.06 7.68 7.34
N THR A 124 -39.20 7.32 8.31
CA THR A 124 -37.95 8.06 8.53
C THR A 124 -36.84 7.67 7.56
N LEU A 125 -36.78 6.40 7.12
CA LEU A 125 -35.83 5.94 6.09
C LEU A 125 -36.36 6.19 4.69
N ASP A 126 -37.67 6.18 4.52
CA ASP A 126 -38.35 6.43 3.25
C ASP A 126 -38.52 7.95 2.96
N ALA A 127 -38.18 8.82 3.92
CA ALA A 127 -38.18 10.26 3.73
C ALA A 127 -37.05 10.71 2.79
N ASN A 128 -37.29 11.77 2.02
CA ASN A 128 -36.26 12.41 1.21
C ASN A 128 -35.07 12.83 2.08
N ILE A 129 -33.86 12.52 1.62
CA ILE A 129 -32.63 12.90 2.31
C ILE A 129 -32.45 14.43 2.21
N THR A 130 -32.69 15.13 3.30
CA THR A 130 -32.50 16.58 3.41
C THR A 130 -31.04 16.92 3.68
N GLU A 131 -30.55 18.05 3.15
CA GLU A 131 -29.20 18.56 3.39
C GLU A 131 -28.83 18.65 4.88
N ALA A 132 -29.78 19.04 5.73
CA ALA A 132 -29.58 19.11 7.18
C ALA A 132 -29.21 17.74 7.81
N VAL A 133 -29.80 16.64 7.31
CA VAL A 133 -29.47 15.28 7.76
C VAL A 133 -28.07 14.89 7.31
N VAL A 134 -27.68 15.28 6.09
CA VAL A 134 -26.33 15.07 5.56
C VAL A 134 -25.29 15.81 6.42
N TYR A 135 -25.52 17.09 6.71
CA TYR A 135 -24.62 17.88 7.56
C TYR A 135 -24.54 17.32 8.99
N ALA A 136 -25.66 16.90 9.58
CA ALA A 136 -25.67 16.26 10.89
C ALA A 136 -24.91 14.92 10.91
N ALA A 137 -25.04 14.12 9.84
CA ALA A 137 -24.30 12.88 9.68
C ALA A 137 -22.79 13.15 9.54
N ILE A 138 -22.39 14.15 8.75
CA ILE A 138 -20.98 14.58 8.60
C ILE A 138 -20.40 15.00 9.95
N LEU A 139 -21.15 15.78 10.74
CA LEU A 139 -20.72 16.21 12.07
C LEU A 139 -20.62 15.04 13.07
N LYS A 140 -21.43 14.00 12.89
CA LYS A 140 -21.43 12.79 13.73
C LYS A 140 -20.28 11.83 13.39
N LEU A 141 -19.69 11.93 12.20
CA LEU A 141 -18.52 11.14 11.83
C LEU A 141 -17.32 11.55 12.69
N ARG A 142 -16.70 10.59 13.39
CA ARG A 142 -15.40 10.82 14.04
C ARG A 142 -14.35 11.01 12.95
N THR A 143 -13.74 12.18 12.93
CA THR A 143 -12.66 12.57 12.02
C THR A 143 -11.36 11.76 12.23
N THR A 144 -11.31 10.90 13.26
CA THR A 144 -10.17 10.04 13.55
C THR A 144 -10.23 8.66 12.87
N SER A 145 -11.35 8.30 12.23
CA SER A 145 -11.52 6.98 11.59
C SER A 145 -11.27 6.95 10.08
N ALA A 146 -10.85 8.07 9.47
CA ALA A 146 -10.37 8.09 8.09
C ALA A 146 -9.19 9.08 7.94
N PRO A 147 -8.07 8.68 7.34
CA PRO A 147 -6.95 9.59 7.08
C PRO A 147 -7.36 10.58 5.99
N GLY A 148 -7.48 11.88 6.30
CA GLY A 148 -7.48 12.90 5.23
C GLY A 148 -8.38 14.13 5.34
N VAL A 149 -8.85 14.58 6.52
CA VAL A 149 -9.57 15.86 6.62
C VAL A 149 -8.84 16.83 7.55
N GLY A 150 -8.28 17.90 6.99
CA GLY A 150 -7.53 18.92 7.75
C GLY A 150 -6.69 19.85 6.86
N TYR A 151 -6.12 20.90 7.46
CA TYR A 151 -5.16 21.75 6.75
C TYR A 151 -3.81 21.04 6.59
N LYS A 152 -3.22 21.19 5.40
CA LYS A 152 -1.85 20.80 5.09
C LYS A 152 -1.01 22.05 4.90
N LEU A 153 0.14 22.08 5.56
CA LEU A 153 1.14 23.11 5.39
C LEU A 153 2.19 22.59 4.40
N ARG A 154 2.29 23.26 3.26
CA ARG A 154 3.30 23.01 2.24
C ARG A 154 4.45 23.99 2.42
N ILE A 155 5.65 23.46 2.50
CA ILE A 155 6.88 24.24 2.71
C ILE A 155 7.83 23.96 1.56
N GLU A 156 8.25 25.00 0.84
CA GLU A 156 9.32 24.91 -0.15
C GLU A 156 10.67 25.04 0.55
N LYS A 157 11.54 24.05 0.36
CA LYS A 157 12.81 23.94 1.06
C LYS A 157 13.93 24.71 0.37
N GLU A 158 14.79 25.30 1.17
CA GLU A 158 16.13 25.69 0.75
C GLU A 158 17.11 24.57 1.12
N GLN A 159 17.45 23.73 0.12
CA GLN A 159 18.11 22.42 0.28
C GLN A 159 19.36 22.39 1.18
N LYS A 160 20.09 23.50 1.31
CA LYS A 160 21.37 23.55 2.03
C LYS A 160 21.23 23.83 3.53
N VAL A 161 20.08 24.29 4.01
CA VAL A 161 19.91 24.82 5.37
C VAL A 161 18.65 24.26 6.07
N PHE A 162 17.81 23.49 5.37
CA PHE A 162 16.53 23.04 5.90
C PHE A 162 16.68 22.12 7.12
N ASN A 163 16.03 22.48 8.23
CA ASN A 163 15.97 21.68 9.46
C ASN A 163 14.53 21.24 9.75
N SER A 164 14.22 19.99 9.43
CA SER A 164 12.87 19.40 9.57
C SER A 164 12.40 19.32 11.02
N GLU A 165 13.29 19.01 11.97
CA GLU A 165 12.96 18.89 13.39
C GLU A 165 12.60 20.25 14.02
N ALA A 166 13.38 21.28 13.70
CA ALA A 166 13.13 22.64 14.19
C ALA A 166 11.82 23.22 13.64
N VAL A 167 11.54 22.99 12.34
CA VAL A 167 10.28 23.39 11.71
C VAL A 167 9.10 22.65 12.34
N LEU A 168 9.21 21.34 12.56
CA LEU A 168 8.14 20.57 13.19
C LEU A 168 7.91 21.01 14.65
N ALA A 169 8.96 21.32 15.41
CA ALA A 169 8.84 21.81 16.78
C ALA A 169 8.11 23.16 16.86
N LEU A 170 8.41 24.07 15.92
CA LEU A 170 7.74 25.37 15.80
C LEU A 170 6.27 25.19 15.42
N VAL A 171 5.98 24.35 14.42
CA VAL A 171 4.59 24.05 14.03
C VAL A 171 3.82 23.39 15.18
N LYS A 172 4.45 22.49 15.95
CA LYS A 172 3.83 21.84 17.11
C LYS A 172 3.50 22.79 18.26
N LYS A 173 4.22 23.90 18.40
CA LYS A 173 3.91 24.96 19.38
C LYS A 173 2.56 25.62 19.10
N ALA A 174 2.20 25.77 17.82
CA ALA A 174 0.92 26.34 17.39
C ALA A 174 -0.17 25.27 17.18
N VAL A 175 0.20 24.07 16.76
CA VAL A 175 -0.69 22.94 16.46
C VAL A 175 -0.06 21.63 16.98
N PRO A 176 -0.41 21.19 18.20
CA PRO A 176 0.24 20.04 18.86
C PRO A 176 0.15 18.72 18.09
N GLU A 177 -0.93 18.55 17.32
CA GLU A 177 -1.24 17.34 16.57
C GLU A 177 -0.52 17.27 15.22
N ALA A 178 0.31 18.26 14.87
CA ALA A 178 0.97 18.31 13.58
C ALA A 178 2.00 17.18 13.37
N THR A 179 1.96 16.56 12.19
CA THR A 179 2.84 15.46 11.77
C THR A 179 3.36 15.68 10.36
N ILE A 180 4.60 15.25 10.08
CA ILE A 180 5.14 15.24 8.72
C ILE A 180 4.50 14.09 7.94
N GLU A 181 3.82 14.41 6.83
CA GLU A 181 3.22 13.39 5.96
C GLU A 181 4.17 12.98 4.83
N GLU A 182 4.76 13.96 4.15
CA GLU A 182 5.68 13.71 3.04
C GLU A 182 6.86 14.68 3.09
N GLU A 183 8.05 14.15 2.86
CA GLU A 183 9.26 14.93 2.75
C GLU A 183 10.00 14.57 1.44
N LYS A 184 10.03 15.52 0.51
CA LYS A 184 10.69 15.41 -0.81
C LYS A 184 11.93 16.31 -0.84
N GLU A 185 12.70 16.24 -1.93
CA GLU A 185 13.95 17.02 -2.07
C GLU A 185 13.73 18.54 -1.99
N ASN A 186 12.63 19.06 -2.54
CA ASN A 186 12.34 20.51 -2.61
C ASN A 186 11.16 20.94 -1.75
N GLU A 187 10.48 20.01 -1.09
CA GLU A 187 9.17 20.25 -0.49
C GLU A 187 8.99 19.39 0.77
N ALA A 188 8.40 19.98 1.80
CA ALA A 188 7.85 19.24 2.94
C ALA A 188 6.35 19.53 3.07
N ILE A 189 5.58 18.46 3.29
CA ILE A 189 4.14 18.52 3.57
C ILE A 189 3.93 18.10 5.02
N ILE A 190 3.39 19.02 5.82
CA ILE A 190 3.03 18.79 7.21
C ILE A 190 1.50 18.79 7.31
N ALA A 191 0.92 17.70 7.80
CA ALA A 191 -0.48 17.67 8.16
C ALA A 191 -0.67 18.31 9.53
N LEU A 192 -1.55 19.30 9.60
CA LEU A 192 -1.87 20.00 10.84
C LEU A 192 -2.97 19.28 11.63
N HIS A 193 -3.72 18.36 11.00
CA HIS A 193 -4.84 17.59 11.60
C HIS A 193 -5.88 18.44 12.34
N THR A 194 -5.90 19.75 12.11
CA THR A 194 -6.82 20.70 12.72
C THR A 194 -7.70 21.37 11.66
N LEU A 195 -8.87 21.82 12.10
CA LEU A 195 -9.78 22.68 11.33
C LEU A 195 -9.80 24.12 11.86
N GLU A 196 -9.07 24.38 12.95
CA GLU A 196 -9.02 25.70 13.58
C GLU A 196 -7.95 26.59 12.94
N LYS A 197 -8.36 27.77 12.45
CA LYS A 197 -7.44 28.75 11.83
C LYS A 197 -6.84 29.76 12.81
N ARG A 198 -7.28 29.76 14.08
CA ARG A 198 -6.98 30.85 15.02
C ARG A 198 -5.49 31.01 15.30
N THR A 199 -4.74 29.91 15.32
CA THR A 199 -3.30 29.89 15.59
C THR A 199 -2.42 30.04 14.35
N PHE A 200 -3.00 30.01 13.15
CA PHE A 200 -2.26 30.07 11.89
C PHE A 200 -1.48 31.37 11.69
N PRO A 201 -2.05 32.57 11.94
CA PRO A 201 -1.30 33.81 11.74
C PRO A 201 -0.05 33.92 12.62
N ALA A 202 -0.10 33.40 13.85
CA ALA A 202 1.04 33.36 14.76
C ALA A 202 2.10 32.38 14.27
N MET A 203 1.68 31.19 13.82
CA MET A 203 2.56 30.19 13.22
C MET A 203 3.27 30.72 11.96
N PHE A 204 2.55 31.38 11.03
CA PHE A 204 3.14 31.95 9.83
C PHE A 204 4.16 33.04 10.14
N ARG A 205 3.86 33.90 11.11
CA ARG A 205 4.80 34.93 11.55
C ARG A 205 6.09 34.33 12.10
N GLU A 206 5.99 33.31 12.96
CA GLU A 206 7.18 32.63 13.50
C GLU A 206 7.98 31.88 12.40
N LEU A 207 7.30 31.32 11.39
CA LEU A 207 7.95 30.69 10.23
C LEU A 207 8.63 31.71 9.29
N GLU A 208 8.03 32.87 9.09
CA GLU A 208 8.60 33.97 8.29
C GLU A 208 9.80 34.60 8.99
N ASP A 209 9.68 34.88 10.30
CA ASP A 209 10.75 35.44 11.13
C ASP A 209 11.95 34.48 11.21
N GLY A 210 11.69 33.16 11.25
CA GLY A 210 12.69 32.09 11.27
C GLY A 210 13.16 31.61 9.89
N SER A 211 12.63 32.15 8.79
CA SER A 211 12.80 31.59 7.42
C SER A 211 14.25 31.29 7.03
N LYS A 212 15.18 32.22 7.31
CA LYS A 212 16.62 32.10 6.99
C LYS A 212 17.36 31.06 7.84
N MET A 213 16.97 30.87 9.10
CA MET A 213 17.59 29.86 9.98
C MET A 213 16.99 28.47 9.78
N LEU A 214 15.72 28.40 9.39
CA LEU A 214 14.98 27.16 9.19
C LEU A 214 15.10 26.62 7.75
N GLY A 215 15.64 27.41 6.82
CA GLY A 215 15.77 27.05 5.40
C GLY A 215 14.43 26.98 4.68
N VAL A 216 13.50 27.86 5.03
CA VAL A 216 12.14 27.93 4.46
C VAL A 216 12.08 29.02 3.42
N LYS A 217 11.83 28.65 2.15
CA LYS A 217 11.78 29.60 1.03
C LYS A 217 10.38 30.16 0.82
N SER A 218 9.36 29.32 0.92
CA SER A 218 7.96 29.72 0.83
C SER A 218 7.07 28.78 1.64
N THR A 219 5.93 29.29 2.11
CA THR A 219 4.92 28.49 2.83
C THR A 219 3.55 28.69 2.21
N GLY A 220 2.74 27.64 2.20
CA GLY A 220 1.37 27.68 1.72
C GLY A 220 0.48 26.72 2.49
N VAL A 221 -0.77 27.10 2.72
CA VAL A 221 -1.77 26.23 3.36
C VAL A 221 -2.77 25.77 2.32
N THR A 222 -2.96 24.46 2.25
CA THR A 222 -4.04 23.84 1.48
C THR A 222 -5.00 23.13 2.41
N VAL A 223 -6.28 23.10 2.05
CA VAL A 223 -7.28 22.28 2.74
C VAL A 223 -7.28 20.93 2.04
N ALA A 224 -7.01 19.85 2.76
CA ALA A 224 -7.29 18.52 2.23
C ALA A 224 -8.79 18.27 2.37
N THR A 225 -9.50 18.29 1.24
CA THR A 225 -10.90 17.92 1.20
C THR A 225 -11.03 16.42 1.01
N MET A 226 -12.16 15.81 1.39
CA MET A 226 -12.42 14.41 1.08
C MET A 226 -12.31 14.09 -0.43
N HIS A 227 -12.49 15.08 -1.30
CA HIS A 227 -12.29 14.90 -2.73
C HIS A 227 -10.82 14.61 -3.08
N ASP A 228 -9.89 15.37 -2.51
CA ASP A 228 -8.44 15.23 -2.76
C ASP A 228 -7.86 13.93 -2.17
N ALA A 229 -8.47 13.41 -1.10
CA ALA A 229 -8.04 12.16 -0.47
C ALA A 229 -8.47 10.90 -1.25
N TYR A 230 -9.60 10.98 -1.98
CA TYR A 230 -10.23 9.82 -2.62
C TYR A 230 -10.18 9.83 -4.15
N VAL A 231 -9.82 10.97 -4.77
CA VAL A 231 -9.53 11.04 -6.21
C VAL A 231 -8.01 11.04 -6.40
N LYS A 232 -7.47 9.88 -6.78
CA LYS A 232 -6.11 9.72 -7.28
C LYS A 232 -6.12 9.50 -8.78
#